data_AF-A0A7Y5J7F8-F1
#
_entry.id   AF-A0A7Y5J7F8-F1
#
_cell.length_a   1.000
_cell.length_b   1.000
_cell.length_c   1.000
_cell.angle_alpha   90.00
_cell.angle_beta   90.00
_cell.angle_gamma   90.00
#
_symmetry.space_group_name_H-M   'P 1'
#
loop_
_entity.id
_entity.type
_entity.pdbx_description
1 polymer ?
#
loop_
_entity_poly.entity_id
_entity_poly.type
_entity_poly.pdbx_seq_one_letter_code
_entity_poly.pdbx_strand_id
1 'polypeptide(L)'
;MNKTKLIMLILSAFALGAFSYQQVLKVITAAEVRGAANIAGLELTQPEIDSLLPGLEDYRKSYEAIRKLALPNSTPMALVFNPLPAGYQQPFGSFSGGYSSAGNTQLPGNMDDLAYYSVGQLSKLIIGKKITSEELTKYFIERLKKYDPKLKCVVTLTEKTALEQARQADEALKNGEYKGMLHGIPYGLKDIVATNGHPTTWG
;
A
#
# COMPACT_ATOMS: atom_id res chain seq x y z
N MET A 1 -15.72 -65.17 -4.97
CA MET A 1 -14.32 -64.69 -4.83
C MET A 1 -13.85 -65.04 -3.42
N ASN A 2 -12.79 -65.86 -3.26
CA ASN A 2 -12.34 -66.27 -1.92
C ASN A 2 -11.77 -65.08 -1.12
N LYS A 3 -11.96 -65.07 0.21
CA LYS A 3 -11.56 -63.98 1.12
C LYS A 3 -10.13 -63.49 0.87
N THR A 4 -9.20 -64.39 0.57
CA THR A 4 -7.80 -64.07 0.24
C THR A 4 -7.65 -63.20 -1.01
N LYS A 5 -8.46 -63.42 -2.05
CA LYS A 5 -8.46 -62.60 -3.28
C LYS A 5 -9.06 -61.21 -3.04
N LEU A 6 -10.08 -61.11 -2.18
CA LEU A 6 -10.67 -59.81 -1.79
C LEU A 6 -9.67 -58.97 -0.98
N ILE A 7 -8.95 -59.59 -0.04
CA ILE A 7 -7.91 -58.92 0.77
C ILE A 7 -6.76 -58.44 -0.12
N MET A 8 -6.28 -59.26 -1.08
CA MET A 8 -5.25 -58.84 -2.02
C MET A 8 -5.71 -57.69 -2.93
N LEU A 9 -6.98 -57.67 -3.35
CA LEU A 9 -7.54 -56.59 -4.18
C LEU A 9 -7.64 -55.26 -3.40
N ILE A 10 -8.00 -55.33 -2.11
CA ILE A 10 -8.03 -54.13 -1.25
C ILE A 10 -6.61 -53.61 -1.00
N LEU A 11 -5.66 -54.50 -0.71
CA LEU A 11 -4.26 -54.13 -0.52
C LEU A 11 -3.63 -53.56 -1.80
N SER A 12 -3.95 -54.11 -2.98
CA SER A 12 -3.46 -53.56 -4.25
C SER A 12 -4.07 -52.20 -4.57
N ALA A 13 -5.37 -52.01 -4.31
CA ALA A 13 -6.03 -50.71 -4.45
C ALA A 13 -5.45 -49.67 -3.47
N PHE A 14 -5.12 -50.08 -2.24
CA PHE A 14 -4.49 -49.20 -1.25
C PHE A 14 -3.05 -48.85 -1.62
N ALA A 15 -2.27 -49.82 -2.14
CA ALA A 15 -0.91 -49.60 -2.62
C ALA A 15 -0.88 -48.69 -3.86
N LEU A 16 -1.80 -48.88 -4.81
CA LEU A 16 -1.97 -48.02 -6.00
C LEU A 16 -2.42 -46.61 -5.62
N GLY A 17 -3.33 -46.48 -4.64
CA GLY A 17 -3.76 -45.19 -4.10
C GLY A 17 -2.64 -44.45 -3.36
N ALA A 18 -1.80 -45.17 -2.61
CA ALA A 18 -0.66 -44.61 -1.89
C ALA A 18 0.49 -44.18 -2.82
N PHE A 19 0.74 -44.90 -3.92
CA PHE A 19 1.77 -44.53 -4.90
C PHE A 19 1.38 -43.32 -5.76
N SER A 20 0.08 -43.09 -5.94
CA SER A 20 -0.43 -41.90 -6.65
C SER A 20 -0.22 -40.60 -5.85
N TYR A 21 0.15 -40.72 -4.57
CA TYR A 21 0.47 -39.62 -3.66
C TYR A 21 1.98 -39.40 -3.50
N GLN A 22 2.79 -39.78 -4.49
CA GLN A 22 4.18 -39.36 -4.52
C GLN A 22 4.25 -37.90 -5.00
N GLN A 23 4.81 -37.03 -4.17
CA GLN A 23 4.98 -35.60 -4.38
C GLN A 23 5.76 -35.29 -5.67
N VAL A 24 5.06 -35.18 -6.80
CA VAL A 24 5.53 -34.34 -7.90
C VAL A 24 5.23 -32.92 -7.47
N LEU A 25 6.25 -32.05 -7.43
CA LEU A 25 6.09 -30.61 -7.23
C LEU A 25 5.08 -30.08 -8.26
N LYS A 26 3.82 -29.93 -7.85
CA LYS A 26 2.73 -29.54 -8.75
C LYS A 26 2.86 -28.07 -9.06
N VAL A 27 3.12 -27.70 -10.31
CA VAL A 27 2.91 -26.32 -10.80
C VAL A 27 1.50 -25.88 -10.42
N ILE A 28 1.34 -24.65 -9.91
CA ILE A 28 0.00 -24.13 -9.60
C ILE A 28 -0.78 -24.03 -10.90
N THR A 29 -1.97 -24.64 -10.93
CA THR A 29 -2.81 -24.73 -12.11
C THR A 29 -3.96 -23.74 -12.06
N ALA A 30 -4.47 -23.34 -13.23
CA ALA A 30 -5.68 -22.53 -13.32
C ALA A 30 -6.89 -23.16 -12.59
N ALA A 31 -6.97 -24.50 -12.52
CA ALA A 31 -8.03 -25.19 -11.79
C ALA A 31 -7.95 -24.96 -10.28
N GLU A 32 -6.74 -24.98 -9.72
CA GLU A 32 -6.51 -24.70 -8.29
C GLU A 32 -6.83 -23.24 -7.97
N VAL A 33 -6.46 -22.30 -8.85
CA VAL A 33 -6.83 -20.88 -8.70
C VAL A 33 -8.35 -20.70 -8.71
N ARG A 34 -9.08 -21.35 -9.63
CA ARG A 34 -10.55 -21.32 -9.66
C ARG A 34 -11.17 -21.90 -8.40
N GLY A 35 -10.62 -23.02 -7.91
CA GLY A 35 -11.09 -23.63 -6.66
C GLY A 35 -10.92 -22.70 -5.46
N ALA A 36 -9.75 -22.05 -5.34
CA ALA A 36 -9.49 -21.08 -4.29
C ALA A 36 -10.37 -19.83 -4.41
N ALA A 37 -10.55 -19.31 -5.63
CA ALA A 37 -11.43 -18.16 -5.90
C ALA A 37 -12.88 -18.45 -5.47
N ASN A 38 -13.39 -19.65 -5.78
CA ASN A 38 -14.72 -20.07 -5.35
C ASN A 38 -14.86 -20.09 -3.82
N ILE A 39 -13.89 -20.65 -3.10
CA ILE A 39 -13.89 -20.64 -1.63
C ILE A 39 -13.86 -19.21 -1.08
N ALA A 40 -13.13 -18.31 -1.74
CA ALA A 40 -13.05 -16.90 -1.39
C ALA A 40 -14.27 -16.07 -1.83
N GLY A 41 -15.25 -16.65 -2.52
CA GLY A 41 -16.42 -15.93 -3.05
C GLY A 41 -16.08 -14.98 -4.21
N LEU A 42 -15.02 -15.29 -4.97
CA LEU A 42 -14.54 -14.50 -6.10
C LEU A 42 -14.87 -15.19 -7.43
N GLU A 43 -15.38 -14.40 -8.37
CA GLU A 43 -15.54 -14.81 -9.77
C GLU A 43 -14.40 -14.20 -10.58
N LEU A 44 -13.52 -15.05 -11.13
CA LEU A 44 -12.37 -14.62 -11.93
C LEU A 44 -12.52 -15.10 -13.37
N THR A 45 -12.22 -14.21 -14.31
CA THR A 45 -12.10 -14.52 -15.73
C THR A 45 -10.82 -15.31 -16.01
N GLN A 46 -10.75 -15.96 -17.19
CA GLN A 46 -9.56 -16.70 -17.58
C GLN A 46 -8.29 -15.83 -17.64
N PRO A 47 -8.31 -14.63 -18.24
CA PRO A 47 -7.13 -13.76 -18.27
C PRO A 47 -6.67 -13.32 -16.87
N GLU A 48 -7.60 -13.09 -15.95
CA GLU A 48 -7.26 -12.78 -14.54
C GLU A 48 -6.57 -13.96 -13.88
N ILE A 49 -7.09 -15.18 -14.06
CA ILE A 49 -6.46 -16.41 -13.54
C ILE A 49 -5.05 -16.58 -14.12
N ASP A 50 -4.90 -16.42 -15.44
CA ASP A 50 -3.59 -16.57 -16.10
C ASP A 50 -2.58 -15.53 -15.60
N SER A 51 -3.04 -14.30 -15.31
CA SER A 51 -2.21 -13.24 -14.75
C SER A 51 -1.73 -13.51 -13.31
N LEU A 52 -2.46 -14.33 -12.55
CA LEU A 52 -2.12 -14.67 -11.17
C LEU A 52 -1.04 -15.75 -11.08
N LEU A 53 -0.96 -16.66 -12.06
CA LEU A 53 -0.13 -17.86 -11.98
C LEU A 53 1.35 -17.58 -11.68
N PRO A 54 2.03 -16.59 -12.32
CA PRO A 54 3.43 -16.30 -11.99
C PRO A 54 3.62 -15.81 -10.56
N GLY A 55 2.74 -14.91 -10.10
CA GLY A 55 2.80 -14.38 -8.73
C GLY A 55 2.55 -15.44 -7.67
N LEU A 56 1.60 -16.34 -7.91
CA LEU A 56 1.31 -17.46 -7.02
C LEU A 56 2.51 -18.43 -6.92
N GLU A 57 3.21 -18.66 -8.03
CA GLU A 57 4.43 -19.46 -8.04
C GLU A 57 5.56 -18.81 -7.22
N ASP A 58 5.72 -17.49 -7.34
CA ASP A 58 6.70 -16.75 -6.55
C ASP A 58 6.35 -16.75 -5.06
N TYR A 59 5.08 -16.56 -4.70
CA TYR A 59 4.63 -16.71 -3.31
C TYR A 59 4.89 -18.10 -2.76
N ARG A 60 4.65 -19.16 -3.55
CA ARG A 60 4.96 -20.52 -3.12
C ARG A 60 6.45 -20.68 -2.81
N LYS A 61 7.33 -20.21 -3.71
CA LYS A 61 8.79 -20.24 -3.46
C LYS A 61 9.16 -19.50 -2.18
N SER A 62 8.56 -18.32 -1.93
CA SER A 62 8.77 -17.58 -0.68
C SER A 62 8.32 -18.38 0.54
N TYR A 63 7.13 -19.00 0.52
CA TYR A 63 6.67 -19.84 1.62
C TYR A 63 7.53 -21.08 1.84
N GLU A 64 7.98 -21.73 0.77
CA GLU A 64 8.92 -22.86 0.87
C GLU A 64 10.25 -22.43 1.48
N ALA A 65 10.78 -21.25 1.10
CA ALA A 65 11.97 -20.68 1.72
C ALA A 65 11.75 -20.43 3.22
N ILE A 66 10.63 -19.82 3.60
CA ILE A 66 10.27 -19.56 5.01
C ILE A 66 10.14 -20.87 5.79
N ARG A 67 9.49 -21.90 5.22
CA ARG A 67 9.31 -23.21 5.88
C ARG A 67 10.62 -23.97 6.07
N LYS A 68 11.64 -23.69 5.27
CA LYS A 68 13.00 -24.25 5.44
C LYS A 68 13.77 -23.57 6.56
N LEU A 69 13.34 -22.39 7.03
CA LEU A 69 13.95 -21.73 8.17
C LEU A 69 13.60 -22.50 9.45
N ALA A 70 14.63 -23.00 10.14
CA ALA A 70 14.47 -23.61 11.45
C ALA A 70 14.39 -22.51 12.51
N LEU A 71 13.17 -22.15 12.91
CA LEU A 71 12.90 -21.24 14.02
C LEU A 71 12.36 -22.06 15.20
N PRO A 72 13.16 -22.33 16.25
CA PRO A 72 12.68 -22.97 17.46
C PRO A 72 11.52 -22.20 18.09
N ASN A 73 10.59 -22.89 18.75
CA ASN A 73 9.51 -22.24 19.51
C ASN A 73 10.04 -21.34 20.66
N SER A 74 11.30 -21.54 21.06
CA SER A 74 11.99 -20.69 22.04
C SER A 74 12.53 -19.39 21.43
N THR A 75 12.52 -19.23 20.10
CA THR A 75 12.90 -17.98 19.45
C THR A 75 11.81 -16.94 19.73
N PRO A 76 12.12 -15.84 20.44
CA PRO A 76 11.15 -14.81 20.68
C PRO A 76 10.68 -14.23 19.35
N MET A 77 9.39 -13.94 19.22
CA MET A 77 8.88 -13.19 18.08
C MET A 77 9.64 -11.86 17.95
N ALA A 78 9.83 -11.40 16.72
CA ALA A 78 10.40 -10.07 16.49
C ALA A 78 9.43 -9.01 17.03
N LEU A 79 9.60 -8.61 18.28
CA LEU A 79 8.88 -7.49 18.90
C LEU A 79 9.38 -6.14 18.38
N VAL A 80 10.55 -6.12 17.73
CA VAL A 80 11.20 -4.93 17.20
C VAL A 80 11.53 -5.18 15.73
N PHE A 81 10.85 -4.46 14.85
CA PHE A 81 11.25 -4.37 13.46
C PHE A 81 12.41 -3.36 13.36
N ASN A 82 13.62 -3.86 13.08
CA ASN A 82 14.76 -3.03 12.76
C ASN A 82 15.02 -3.09 11.25
N PRO A 83 14.70 -2.03 10.49
CA PRO A 83 14.90 -2.01 9.04
C PRO A 83 16.38 -1.86 8.64
N LEU A 84 17.28 -1.63 9.59
CA LEU A 84 18.69 -1.43 9.31
C LEU A 84 19.35 -2.76 8.92
N PRO A 85 20.14 -2.81 7.83
CA PRO A 85 20.90 -4.00 7.46
C PRO A 85 21.80 -4.49 8.60
N ALA A 86 22.07 -5.80 8.64
CA ALA A 86 22.98 -6.37 9.63
C ALA A 86 24.37 -5.70 9.56
N GLY A 87 24.84 -5.18 10.69
CA GLY A 87 26.11 -4.45 10.76
C GLY A 87 26.05 -2.98 10.31
N TYR A 88 24.89 -2.49 9.89
CA TYR A 88 24.72 -1.07 9.55
C TYR A 88 24.77 -0.22 10.83
N GLN A 89 25.80 0.61 10.94
CA GLN A 89 25.86 1.63 11.97
C GLN A 89 25.16 2.87 11.43
N GLN A 90 23.96 3.14 11.95
CA GLN A 90 23.27 4.39 11.64
C GLN A 90 24.16 5.54 12.08
N PRO A 91 24.52 6.49 11.19
CA PRO A 91 25.23 7.68 11.61
C PRO A 91 24.28 8.46 12.53
N PHE A 92 24.50 8.35 13.84
CA PHE A 92 23.86 9.23 14.81
C PHE A 92 24.51 10.60 14.67
N GLY A 93 23.81 11.50 13.99
CA GLY A 93 24.11 12.92 13.93
C GLY A 93 22.82 13.70 14.00
N SER A 94 22.90 14.98 14.39
CA SER A 94 21.82 15.91 14.12
C SER A 94 21.58 15.93 12.61
N PHE A 95 20.32 15.83 12.19
CA PHE A 95 19.97 16.13 10.81
C PHE A 95 20.37 17.58 10.53
N SER A 96 21.55 17.78 9.97
CA SER A 96 22.08 19.07 9.53
C SER A 96 21.78 19.36 8.07
N GLY A 97 21.07 18.44 7.40
CA GLY A 97 20.58 18.62 6.05
C GLY A 97 19.53 19.73 6.01
N GLY A 98 19.82 20.80 5.29
CA GLY A 98 18.76 21.71 4.85
C GLY A 98 17.83 20.99 3.89
N TYR A 99 16.63 21.53 3.69
CA TYR A 99 15.74 21.04 2.65
C TYR A 99 16.36 21.28 1.26
N SER A 100 16.15 20.36 0.34
CA SER A 100 16.56 20.53 -1.05
C SER A 100 15.97 21.83 -1.62
N SER A 101 16.81 22.62 -2.31
CA SER A 101 16.35 23.87 -2.92
C SER A 101 15.28 23.59 -3.97
N ALA A 102 14.06 24.09 -3.76
CA ALA A 102 13.01 24.04 -4.78
C ALA A 102 13.22 25.06 -5.93
N GLY A 103 14.41 25.67 -6.04
CA GLY A 103 14.74 26.68 -7.06
C GLY A 103 13.91 27.96 -6.94
N ASN A 104 13.90 28.78 -8.00
CA ASN A 104 13.02 29.94 -8.11
C ASN A 104 11.65 29.47 -8.65
N THR A 105 10.78 29.01 -7.75
CA THR A 105 9.44 28.51 -8.12
C THR A 105 8.51 29.68 -8.44
N GLN A 106 7.79 29.59 -9.56
CA GLN A 106 6.75 30.55 -9.97
C GLN A 106 5.43 29.81 -10.19
N LEU A 107 4.32 30.55 -10.24
CA LEU A 107 3.06 29.97 -10.69
C LEU A 107 3.20 29.51 -12.14
N PRO A 108 2.65 28.33 -12.50
CA PRO A 108 2.64 27.87 -13.88
C PRO A 108 1.67 28.71 -14.73
N GLY A 109 1.91 28.74 -16.04
CA GLY A 109 0.96 29.35 -16.99
C GLY A 109 -0.36 28.59 -17.06
N ASN A 110 -0.34 27.27 -16.87
CA ASN A 110 -1.52 26.43 -16.71
C ASN A 110 -1.62 25.94 -15.26
N MET A 111 -2.73 26.24 -14.58
CA MET A 111 -2.94 25.81 -13.20
C MET A 111 -2.96 24.28 -13.04
N ASP A 112 -3.30 23.52 -14.08
CA ASP A 112 -3.24 22.05 -14.02
C ASP A 112 -1.83 21.51 -13.79
N ASP A 113 -0.78 22.31 -14.04
CA ASP A 113 0.61 21.93 -13.79
C ASP A 113 0.98 21.92 -12.29
N LEU A 114 0.20 22.61 -11.43
CA LEU A 114 0.42 22.62 -9.98
C LEU A 114 0.40 21.20 -9.37
N ALA A 115 -0.35 20.28 -9.95
CA ALA A 115 -0.42 18.89 -9.50
C ALA A 115 0.90 18.11 -9.67
N TYR A 116 1.83 18.62 -10.47
CA TYR A 116 3.14 18.02 -10.70
C TYR A 116 4.27 18.72 -9.93
N TYR A 117 3.93 19.76 -9.16
CA TYR A 117 4.91 20.44 -8.31
C TYR A 117 5.23 19.57 -7.09
N SER A 118 6.51 19.53 -6.73
CA SER A 118 6.92 18.96 -5.45
C SER A 118 6.34 19.76 -4.28
N VAL A 119 6.20 19.12 -3.13
CA VAL A 119 5.79 19.80 -1.89
C VAL A 119 6.66 21.03 -1.59
N GLY A 120 7.97 20.94 -1.86
CA GLY A 120 8.88 22.08 -1.68
C GLY A 120 8.58 23.26 -2.60
N GLN A 121 8.18 23.00 -3.86
CA GLN A 121 7.75 24.04 -4.79
C GLN A 121 6.43 24.68 -4.32
N LEU A 122 5.44 23.88 -3.95
CA LEU A 122 4.16 24.37 -3.44
C LEU A 122 4.33 25.22 -2.17
N SER A 123 5.19 24.77 -1.25
CA SER A 123 5.55 25.50 -0.03
C SER A 123 6.14 26.88 -0.35
N LYS A 124 7.05 26.96 -1.34
CA LYS A 124 7.61 28.25 -1.78
C LYS A 124 6.55 29.17 -2.39
N LEU A 125 5.57 28.64 -3.12
CA LEU A 125 4.49 29.46 -3.66
C LEU A 125 3.64 30.07 -2.54
N ILE A 126 3.31 29.30 -1.50
CA ILE A 126 2.54 29.79 -0.34
C ILE A 126 3.32 30.84 0.44
N ILE A 127 4.56 30.53 0.85
CA ILE A 127 5.39 31.45 1.65
C ILE A 127 5.73 32.71 0.85
N GLY A 128 5.95 32.56 -0.45
CA GLY A 128 6.16 33.67 -1.40
C GLY A 128 4.87 34.43 -1.74
N LYS A 129 3.74 34.09 -1.12
CA LYS A 129 2.41 34.70 -1.34
C LYS A 129 2.00 34.75 -2.81
N LYS A 130 2.43 33.75 -3.58
CA LYS A 130 2.06 33.57 -4.99
C LYS A 130 0.72 32.86 -5.13
N ILE A 131 0.37 32.03 -4.15
CA ILE A 131 -0.91 31.35 -4.01
C ILE A 131 -1.22 31.24 -2.51
N THR A 132 -2.49 31.29 -2.12
CA THR A 132 -2.86 31.00 -0.73
C THR A 132 -2.99 29.50 -0.48
N SER A 133 -2.90 29.09 0.78
CA SER A 133 -3.22 27.73 1.23
C SER A 133 -4.66 27.36 0.84
N GLU A 134 -5.61 28.28 1.00
CA GLU A 134 -7.00 28.05 0.60
C GLU A 134 -7.16 27.86 -0.92
N GLU A 135 -6.50 28.67 -1.75
CA GLU A 135 -6.51 28.53 -3.21
C GLU A 135 -5.91 27.20 -3.66
N LEU A 136 -4.76 26.81 -3.11
CA LEU A 136 -4.13 25.53 -3.40
C LEU A 136 -5.01 24.34 -2.98
N THR A 137 -5.64 24.45 -1.81
CA THR A 137 -6.54 23.42 -1.28
C THR A 137 -7.79 23.29 -2.15
N LYS A 138 -8.41 24.41 -2.57
CA LYS A 138 -9.53 24.41 -3.52
C LYS A 138 -9.15 23.73 -4.83
N TYR A 139 -7.99 24.06 -5.38
CA TYR A 139 -7.50 23.44 -6.61
C TYR A 139 -7.43 21.90 -6.51
N PHE A 140 -6.83 21.36 -5.44
CA PHE A 140 -6.74 19.90 -5.28
C PHE A 140 -8.10 19.24 -5.00
N ILE A 141 -9.00 19.90 -4.27
CA ILE A 141 -10.38 19.42 -4.06
C ILE A 141 -11.12 19.30 -5.39
N GLU A 142 -11.02 20.31 -6.26
CA GLU A 142 -11.68 20.27 -7.57
C GLU A 142 -11.11 19.17 -8.48
N ARG A 143 -9.81 18.90 -8.39
CA ARG A 143 -9.21 17.74 -9.06
C ARG A 143 -9.74 16.42 -8.53
N LEU A 144 -9.87 16.27 -7.21
CA LEU A 144 -10.45 15.06 -6.61
C LEU A 144 -11.88 14.87 -7.12
N LYS A 145 -12.73 15.89 -7.05
CA LYS A 145 -14.11 15.82 -7.57
C LYS A 145 -14.16 15.44 -9.06
N LYS A 146 -13.22 15.93 -9.87
CA LYS A 146 -13.13 15.64 -11.30
C LYS A 146 -12.70 14.20 -11.61
N TYR A 147 -11.66 13.69 -10.93
CA TYR A 147 -11.01 12.43 -11.31
C TYR A 147 -11.37 11.22 -10.44
N ASP A 148 -11.75 11.44 -9.18
CA ASP A 148 -12.07 10.37 -8.23
C ASP A 148 -13.21 9.44 -8.68
N PRO A 149 -14.26 9.90 -9.40
CA PRO A 149 -15.29 8.99 -9.92
C PRO A 149 -14.73 7.83 -10.76
N LYS A 150 -13.59 8.05 -11.44
CA LYS A 150 -12.89 7.05 -12.25
C LYS A 150 -11.74 6.37 -11.50
N LEU A 151 -10.97 7.12 -10.72
CA LEU A 151 -9.74 6.61 -10.09
C LEU A 151 -9.97 5.96 -8.73
N LYS A 152 -11.06 6.30 -8.03
CA LYS A 152 -11.42 5.76 -6.70
C LYS A 152 -10.27 5.89 -5.69
N CYS A 153 -9.70 7.09 -5.58
CA CYS A 153 -8.54 7.37 -4.72
C CYS A 153 -8.93 7.82 -3.31
N VAL A 154 -10.17 8.27 -3.08
CA VAL A 154 -10.62 8.85 -1.81
C VAL A 154 -11.87 8.15 -1.32
N VAL A 155 -11.81 7.59 -0.11
CA VAL A 155 -12.99 6.99 0.57
C VAL A 155 -13.82 8.07 1.28
N THR A 156 -13.15 9.06 1.90
CA THR A 156 -13.80 10.15 2.63
C THR A 156 -13.15 11.49 2.25
N LEU A 157 -13.90 12.37 1.58
CA LEU A 157 -13.46 13.72 1.25
C LEU A 157 -13.79 14.69 2.39
N THR A 158 -12.76 15.28 3.00
CA THR A 158 -12.88 16.20 4.16
C THR A 158 -12.89 17.68 3.77
N GLU A 159 -13.60 18.03 2.69
CA GLU A 159 -13.58 19.36 2.05
C GLU A 159 -13.77 20.52 3.02
N LYS A 160 -14.80 20.49 3.87
CA LYS A 160 -15.06 21.55 4.85
C LYS A 160 -13.89 21.76 5.81
N THR A 161 -13.35 20.67 6.36
CA THR A 161 -12.23 20.71 7.31
C THR A 161 -10.95 21.20 6.63
N ALA A 162 -10.68 20.71 5.41
CA ALA A 162 -9.49 21.11 4.64
C ALA A 162 -9.50 22.62 4.34
N LEU A 163 -10.63 23.18 3.89
CA LEU A 163 -10.75 24.62 3.61
C LEU A 163 -10.64 25.47 4.88
N GLU A 164 -11.22 25.02 6.00
CA GLU A 164 -11.11 25.71 7.28
C GLU A 164 -9.66 25.78 7.77
N GLN A 165 -8.95 24.64 7.76
CA GLN A 165 -7.54 24.60 8.14
C GLN A 165 -6.65 25.40 7.19
N ALA A 166 -6.99 25.42 5.90
CA ALA A 166 -6.26 26.21 4.92
C ALA A 166 -6.36 27.72 5.21
N ARG A 167 -7.56 28.24 5.52
CA ARG A 167 -7.77 29.63 5.93
C ARG A 167 -7.03 29.98 7.22
N GLN A 168 -7.00 29.06 8.19
CA GLN A 168 -6.24 29.23 9.43
C GLN A 168 -4.72 29.31 9.16
N ALA A 169 -4.21 28.53 8.21
CA ALA A 169 -2.82 28.62 7.79
C ALA A 169 -2.53 29.98 7.13
N ASP A 170 -3.41 30.45 6.24
CA ASP A 170 -3.24 31.76 5.60
C ASP A 170 -3.21 32.92 6.61
N GLU A 171 -4.11 32.93 7.61
CA GLU A 171 -4.11 33.93 8.68
C GLU A 171 -2.87 33.80 9.59
N ALA A 172 -2.45 32.59 9.93
CA ALA A 172 -1.20 32.38 10.69
C ALA A 172 0.01 32.92 9.92
N LEU A 173 0.12 32.63 8.62
CA LEU A 173 1.19 33.16 7.77
C LEU A 173 1.17 34.69 7.70
N LYS A 174 -0.01 35.29 7.60
CA LYS A 174 -0.20 36.74 7.62
C LYS A 174 0.26 37.38 8.92
N ASN A 175 0.07 36.69 10.05
CA ASN A 175 0.54 37.11 11.38
C ASN A 175 2.02 36.78 11.65
N GLY A 176 2.73 36.19 10.69
CA GLY A 176 4.15 35.81 10.83
C GLY A 176 4.37 34.47 11.54
N GLU A 177 3.32 33.69 11.80
CA GLU A 177 3.35 32.40 12.48
C GLU A 177 3.61 31.25 11.50
N TYR A 178 4.78 31.28 10.85
CA TYR A 178 5.18 30.23 9.93
C TYR A 178 5.55 28.92 10.66
N LYS A 179 4.93 27.80 10.27
CA LYS A 179 5.05 26.50 10.94
C LYS A 179 6.03 25.53 10.26
N GLY A 180 6.83 26.01 9.32
CA GLY A 180 7.74 25.18 8.53
C GLY A 180 7.14 24.72 7.19
N MET A 181 7.88 23.88 6.45
CA MET A 181 7.62 23.66 5.01
C MET A 181 6.25 23.07 4.66
N LEU A 182 5.58 22.42 5.60
CA LEU A 182 4.24 21.87 5.40
C LEU A 182 3.12 22.85 5.76
N HIS A 183 3.44 24.09 6.14
CA HIS A 183 2.46 25.11 6.48
C HIS A 183 1.54 25.40 5.28
N GLY A 184 0.25 25.07 5.44
CA GLY A 184 -0.77 25.28 4.41
C GLY A 184 -0.76 24.27 3.25
N ILE A 185 0.02 23.18 3.35
CA ILE A 185 0.04 22.14 2.31
C ILE A 185 -1.14 21.17 2.52
N PRO A 186 -2.06 21.02 1.54
CA PRO A 186 -3.10 20.00 1.62
C PRO A 186 -2.49 18.60 1.49
N TYR A 187 -3.04 17.62 2.22
CA TYR A 187 -2.57 16.24 2.21
C TYR A 187 -3.74 15.25 2.29
N GLY A 188 -3.48 14.02 1.85
CA GLY A 188 -4.36 12.88 2.06
C GLY A 188 -3.79 11.94 3.13
N LEU A 189 -4.67 11.27 3.86
CA LEU A 189 -4.31 10.27 4.87
C LEU A 189 -4.85 8.91 4.43
N LYS A 190 -4.04 7.85 4.57
CA LYS A 190 -4.50 6.49 4.27
C LYS A 190 -5.57 6.09 5.28
N ASP A 191 -6.63 5.42 4.81
CA ASP A 191 -7.78 5.03 5.65
C ASP A 191 -7.51 3.81 6.56
N ILE A 192 -6.38 3.86 7.24
CA ILE A 192 -5.93 2.93 8.28
C ILE A 192 -5.45 3.71 9.51
N VAL A 193 -5.72 5.02 9.55
CA VAL A 193 -5.33 5.93 10.60
C VAL A 193 -6.60 6.52 11.21
N ALA A 194 -6.96 6.02 12.39
CA ALA A 194 -8.14 6.48 13.12
C ALA A 194 -8.03 7.99 13.41
N THR A 195 -8.95 8.77 12.86
CA THR A 195 -8.96 10.23 12.96
C THR A 195 -10.26 10.68 13.63
N ASN A 196 -10.15 11.40 14.75
CA ASN A 196 -11.33 11.85 15.49
C ASN A 196 -12.27 12.70 14.60
N GLY A 197 -13.57 12.41 14.64
CA GLY A 197 -14.58 13.12 13.86
C GLY A 197 -14.71 12.70 12.39
N HIS A 198 -13.94 11.71 11.92
CA HIS A 198 -14.02 11.16 10.57
C HIS A 198 -14.15 9.62 10.61
N PRO A 199 -14.87 9.02 9.65
CA PRO A 199 -14.93 7.56 9.55
C PRO A 199 -13.54 6.98 9.23
N THR A 200 -13.32 5.74 9.68
CA THR A 200 -12.14 4.94 9.30
C THR A 200 -12.59 3.51 8.99
N THR A 201 -12.41 3.05 7.75
CA THR A 201 -12.91 1.73 7.29
C THR A 201 -11.87 0.62 7.33
N TRP A 202 -10.59 0.96 7.55
CA TRP A 202 -9.45 0.03 7.52
C TRP A 202 -9.10 -0.53 6.14
N GLY A 203 -9.44 0.23 5.08
CA GLY A 203 -9.32 -0.18 3.68
C GLY A 203 -10.60 -0.82 3.17
#